data_AF-A0A3N7HNW3-F1
#
_entry.id   AF-A0A3N7HNW3-F1
#
_cell.length_a   1.000
_cell.length_b   1.000
_cell.length_c   1.000
_cell.angle_alpha   90.00
_cell.angle_beta   90.00
_cell.angle_gamma   90.00
#
_symmetry.space_group_name_H-M   'P 1'
#
loop_
_entity.id
_entity.type
_entity.pdbx_description
1 polymer ?
#
loop_
_entity_poly.entity_id
_entity_poly.type
_entity_poly.pdbx_seq_one_letter_code
_entity_poly.pdbx_strand_id
1 'polypeptide(L)'
;MKSPTNDTDTAPRRKPAGKPRAARARPVRDAQELLAMERQARQDAEAATQAKDEFLSVVTHELRSPLNAIRGWSHVLRHSGELQPLQRRALDAIDRNTQAQVQLVDDLLDSQRILCGKLELVYASVPLRRLLEDALETVQLAAEAKRIRLETSHDRQAGMVRVDGERLRQALVKLLSNAVKFTPEDGIVTLCSSVRADGLAIEVSDTGAGLDASQLAALFERFSQADSSDKRRTNGLGLGLSLARQLAELHGGTIRAFSEGVGRGSRFTIELPASVLNTDLPTMPAGHTGSPLAGKRVVIVEDDDDGREVLGLILREAQVDLHSFDRAAKAYEYIAHLADSEQPDVLISDIAMPDEDGYEFIRRLRRLEGLEHRPHLVALALTSFSRREDRAKALQAGFDEHVPKPIDPERVLRTVAHALGVDDAPAVADVPQA
;
A
#
# COMPACT_ATOMS: atom_id res chain seq x y z
N MET A 1 104.30 -48.42 2.90
CA MET A 1 104.03 -49.66 2.12
C MET A 1 102.61 -49.59 1.57
N LYS A 2 102.49 -49.67 0.24
CA LYS A 2 101.34 -50.03 -0.61
C LYS A 2 100.01 -49.23 -0.50
N SER A 3 99.94 -48.19 -1.35
CA SER A 3 99.08 -48.04 -2.55
C SER A 3 97.53 -48.10 -2.51
N PRO A 4 96.85 -47.40 -3.45
CA PRO A 4 95.60 -46.63 -3.25
C PRO A 4 94.43 -47.03 -4.19
N THR A 5 93.24 -46.39 -4.11
CA THR A 5 92.39 -45.89 -5.24
C THR A 5 90.98 -45.39 -4.85
N ASN A 6 90.61 -44.27 -5.49
CA ASN A 6 89.33 -43.65 -5.91
C ASN A 6 87.92 -44.25 -5.70
N ASP A 7 86.98 -43.29 -5.59
CA ASP A 7 85.68 -43.13 -6.31
C ASP A 7 84.31 -43.64 -5.78
N THR A 8 83.39 -42.66 -5.78
CA THR A 8 81.97 -42.65 -6.21
C THR A 8 80.87 -43.48 -5.51
N ASP A 9 79.87 -42.71 -5.04
CA ASP A 9 78.45 -42.73 -5.45
C ASP A 9 77.46 -43.81 -4.94
N THR A 10 76.22 -43.34 -4.76
CA THR A 10 74.90 -44.01 -4.71
C THR A 10 74.38 -44.75 -3.46
N ALA A 11 73.15 -44.38 -3.10
CA ALA A 11 72.36 -44.68 -1.89
C ALA A 11 71.63 -46.05 -1.90
N PRO A 12 70.86 -46.43 -0.84
CA PRO A 12 69.45 -45.97 -0.75
C PRO A 12 68.81 -45.79 0.67
N ARG A 13 67.85 -44.86 0.72
CA ARG A 13 66.49 -44.89 1.33
C ARG A 13 66.24 -45.15 2.84
N ARG A 14 65.70 -44.08 3.46
CA ARG A 14 64.43 -43.94 4.23
C ARG A 14 64.15 -44.82 5.46
N LYS A 15 63.86 -44.14 6.58
CA LYS A 15 62.50 -44.00 7.17
C LYS A 15 62.46 -42.87 8.21
N PRO A 16 61.65 -41.80 8.03
CA PRO A 16 61.24 -40.94 9.13
C PRO A 16 59.96 -41.49 9.78
N ALA A 17 59.89 -41.42 11.11
CA ALA A 17 58.71 -41.71 11.90
C ALA A 17 57.57 -40.74 11.54
N GLY A 18 56.42 -41.28 11.15
CA GLY A 18 55.24 -40.52 10.77
C GLY A 18 54.07 -40.72 11.74
N LYS A 19 53.43 -39.59 12.05
CA LYS A 19 52.05 -39.34 12.56
C LYS A 19 51.93 -39.13 14.09
N PRO A 20 51.26 -38.02 14.47
CA PRO A 20 49.79 -38.01 14.45
C PRO A 20 49.21 -36.76 13.76
N ARG A 21 48.45 -36.95 12.68
CA ARG A 21 47.70 -35.89 11.97
C ARG A 21 46.17 -36.09 12.04
N ALA A 22 45.70 -37.02 12.88
CA ALA A 22 44.30 -37.46 12.90
C ALA A 22 43.41 -36.79 13.96
N ALA A 23 43.96 -36.14 14.99
CA ALA A 23 43.16 -35.61 16.10
C ALA A 23 42.61 -34.18 15.88
N ARG A 24 43.25 -33.35 15.03
CA ARG A 24 42.81 -31.96 14.77
C ARG A 24 41.75 -31.82 13.67
N ALA A 25 41.46 -32.88 12.91
CA ALA A 25 40.53 -32.82 11.77
C ALA A 25 39.07 -33.12 12.11
N ARG A 26 38.80 -33.77 13.25
CA ARG A 26 37.42 -34.07 13.72
C ARG A 26 36.64 -32.82 14.16
N PRO A 27 37.14 -31.95 15.06
CA PRO A 27 36.35 -30.81 15.54
C PRO A 27 36.02 -29.77 14.45
N VAL A 28 36.84 -29.68 13.40
CA VAL A 28 36.58 -28.79 12.25
C VAL A 28 35.50 -29.37 11.33
N ARG A 29 35.45 -30.70 11.16
CA ARG A 29 34.38 -31.36 10.39
C ARG A 29 33.05 -31.26 11.11
N ASP A 30 33.04 -31.52 12.42
CA ASP A 30 31.82 -31.44 13.24
C ASP A 30 31.24 -30.01 13.24
N ALA A 31 32.10 -28.99 13.29
CA ALA A 31 31.68 -27.58 13.20
C ALA A 31 31.18 -27.19 11.80
N GLN A 32 31.76 -27.74 10.72
CA GLN A 32 31.30 -27.52 9.35
C GLN A 32 29.96 -28.20 9.08
N GLU A 33 29.75 -29.40 9.63
CA GLU A 33 28.48 -30.12 9.55
C GLU A 33 27.38 -29.40 10.35
N LEU A 34 27.69 -28.88 11.55
CA LEU A 34 26.75 -28.08 12.33
C LEU A 34 26.35 -26.79 11.60
N LEU A 35 27.32 -26.08 11.01
CA LEU A 35 27.08 -24.86 10.25
C LEU A 35 26.26 -25.14 8.97
N ALA A 36 26.48 -26.30 8.34
CA ALA A 36 25.70 -26.72 7.18
C ALA A 36 24.26 -27.07 7.57
N MET A 37 24.05 -27.77 8.69
CA MET A 37 22.73 -28.05 9.24
C MET A 37 21.99 -26.77 9.67
N GLU A 38 22.68 -25.82 10.30
CA GLU A 38 22.12 -24.52 10.66
C GLU A 38 21.70 -23.73 9.41
N ARG A 39 22.55 -23.69 8.38
CA ARG A 39 22.23 -23.03 7.11
C ARG A 39 21.06 -23.71 6.40
N GLN A 40 21.01 -25.04 6.40
CA GLN A 40 19.90 -25.79 5.81
C GLN A 40 18.59 -25.52 6.57
N ALA A 41 18.61 -25.61 7.91
CA ALA A 41 17.44 -25.32 8.73
C ALA A 41 16.95 -23.87 8.56
N ARG A 42 17.88 -22.93 8.39
CA ARG A 42 17.55 -21.53 8.08
C ARG A 42 16.95 -21.37 6.68
N GLN A 43 17.51 -22.02 5.66
CA GLN A 43 16.95 -22.01 4.30
C GLN A 43 15.56 -22.66 4.25
N ASP A 44 15.36 -23.76 4.96
CA ASP A 44 14.07 -24.43 5.06
C ASP A 44 13.03 -23.54 5.77
N ALA A 45 13.44 -22.80 6.82
CA ALA A 45 12.58 -21.84 7.51
C ALA A 45 12.24 -20.61 6.65
N GLU A 46 13.21 -20.08 5.91
CA GLU A 46 13.02 -18.97 4.97
C GLU A 46 12.10 -19.39 3.80
N ALA A 47 12.30 -20.58 3.23
CA ALA A 47 11.44 -21.15 2.18
C ALA A 47 10.01 -21.41 2.69
N ALA A 48 9.84 -21.93 3.90
CA ALA A 48 8.52 -22.14 4.51
C ALA A 48 7.79 -20.81 4.74
N THR A 49 8.52 -19.76 5.13
CA THR A 49 7.96 -18.41 5.30
C THR A 49 7.53 -17.82 3.95
N GLN A 50 8.37 -17.97 2.92
CA GLN A 50 8.07 -17.47 1.58
C GLN A 50 6.90 -18.21 0.92
N ALA A 51 6.82 -19.54 1.10
CA ALA A 51 5.69 -20.34 0.63
C ALA A 51 4.38 -19.99 1.36
N LYS A 52 4.44 -19.71 2.67
CA LYS A 52 3.30 -19.21 3.44
C LYS A 52 2.82 -17.85 2.91
N ASP A 53 3.73 -16.95 2.56
CA ASP A 53 3.39 -15.63 2.02
C ASP A 53 2.72 -15.72 0.64
N GLU A 54 3.28 -16.54 -0.24
CA GLU A 54 2.75 -16.77 -1.58
C GLU A 54 1.37 -17.43 -1.52
N PHE A 55 1.21 -18.44 -0.66
CA PHE A 55 -0.07 -19.08 -0.39
C PHE A 55 -1.12 -18.09 0.14
N LEU A 56 -0.76 -17.23 1.09
CA LEU A 56 -1.71 -16.25 1.64
C LEU A 56 -2.05 -15.13 0.65
N SER A 57 -1.11 -14.72 -0.20
CA SER A 57 -1.36 -13.75 -1.27
C SER A 57 -2.32 -14.31 -2.32
N VAL A 58 -2.11 -15.56 -2.75
CA VAL A 58 -3.00 -16.26 -3.68
C VAL A 58 -4.37 -16.47 -3.05
N VAL A 59 -4.44 -17.02 -1.83
CA VAL A 59 -5.70 -17.23 -1.12
C VAL A 59 -6.46 -15.92 -0.92
N THR A 60 -5.78 -14.80 -0.69
CA THR A 60 -6.45 -13.49 -0.60
C THR A 60 -7.05 -13.06 -1.93
N HIS A 61 -6.30 -13.20 -3.02
CA HIS A 61 -6.80 -12.89 -4.36
C HIS A 61 -8.04 -13.75 -4.68
N GLU A 62 -7.96 -15.05 -4.37
CA GLU A 62 -9.03 -16.02 -4.55
C GLU A 62 -10.21 -15.81 -3.58
N LEU A 63 -10.02 -15.15 -2.44
CA LEU A 63 -11.09 -14.79 -1.50
C LEU A 63 -11.72 -13.43 -1.82
N ARG A 64 -10.95 -12.46 -2.32
CA ARG A 64 -11.46 -11.13 -2.72
C ARG A 64 -12.36 -11.22 -3.95
N SER A 65 -11.97 -12.03 -4.94
CA SER A 65 -12.71 -12.18 -6.20
C SER A 65 -14.18 -12.60 -6.02
N PRO A 66 -14.50 -13.68 -5.26
CA PRO A 66 -15.90 -14.06 -5.01
C PRO A 66 -16.64 -13.04 -4.12
N LEU A 67 -15.95 -12.33 -3.22
CA LEU A 67 -16.57 -11.27 -2.42
C LEU A 67 -16.96 -10.07 -3.27
N ASN A 68 -16.10 -9.64 -4.20
CA ASN A 68 -16.41 -8.56 -5.13
C ASN A 68 -17.61 -8.91 -6.01
N ALA A 69 -17.72 -10.17 -6.46
CA ALA A 69 -18.88 -10.66 -7.20
C ALA A 69 -20.17 -10.59 -6.37
N ILE A 70 -20.15 -11.06 -5.10
CA ILE A 70 -21.30 -10.97 -4.20
C ILE A 70 -21.71 -9.51 -3.96
N ARG A 71 -20.73 -8.60 -3.81
CA ARG A 71 -20.96 -7.16 -3.65
C ARG A 71 -21.61 -6.56 -4.90
N GLY A 72 -21.06 -6.86 -6.08
CA GLY A 72 -21.55 -6.38 -7.36
C GLY A 72 -23.01 -6.79 -7.60
N TRP A 73 -23.33 -8.07 -7.44
CA TRP A 73 -24.70 -8.55 -7.60
C TRP A 73 -25.66 -8.02 -6.53
N SER A 74 -25.20 -7.85 -5.28
CA SER A 74 -26.00 -7.21 -4.24
C SER A 74 -26.30 -5.74 -4.54
N HIS A 75 -25.34 -5.01 -5.11
CA HIS A 75 -25.51 -3.62 -5.53
C HIS A 75 -26.46 -3.50 -6.72
N VAL A 76 -26.29 -4.33 -7.75
CA VAL A 76 -27.17 -4.37 -8.94
C VAL A 76 -28.61 -4.67 -8.52
N LEU A 77 -28.81 -5.68 -7.67
CA LEU A 77 -30.13 -6.04 -7.18
C LEU A 77 -30.79 -4.94 -6.34
N ARG A 78 -30.02 -4.07 -5.66
CA ARG A 78 -30.56 -2.90 -4.92
C ARG A 78 -31.11 -1.80 -5.83
N HIS A 79 -30.60 -1.71 -7.05
CA HIS A 79 -30.90 -0.63 -7.99
C HIS A 79 -31.79 -1.07 -9.16
N SER A 80 -32.03 -2.37 -9.31
CA SER A 80 -32.98 -2.92 -10.28
C SER A 80 -34.41 -2.98 -9.71
N GLY A 81 -35.21 -1.94 -9.95
CA GLY A 81 -36.68 -1.93 -9.76
C GLY A 81 -37.19 -1.79 -8.32
N GLU A 82 -38.51 -1.92 -8.14
CA GLU A 82 -39.16 -1.88 -6.81
C GLU A 82 -38.89 -3.18 -6.04
N LEU A 83 -38.04 -3.09 -5.02
CA LEU A 83 -37.73 -4.21 -4.13
C LEU A 83 -38.73 -4.30 -2.99
N GLN A 84 -39.15 -5.52 -2.65
CA GLN A 84 -39.89 -5.79 -1.42
C GLN A 84 -39.00 -5.43 -0.20
N PRO A 85 -39.57 -4.96 0.93
CA PRO A 85 -38.81 -4.55 2.12
C PRO A 85 -37.86 -5.64 2.67
N LEU A 86 -38.24 -6.91 2.55
CA LEU A 86 -37.41 -8.04 2.96
C LEU A 86 -36.20 -8.25 2.04
N GLN A 87 -36.35 -8.04 0.73
CA GLN A 87 -35.27 -8.15 -0.25
C GLN A 87 -34.24 -7.04 -0.05
N ARG A 88 -34.70 -5.80 0.17
CA ARG A 88 -33.81 -4.66 0.50
C ARG A 88 -32.99 -4.95 1.77
N ARG A 89 -33.64 -5.44 2.83
CA ARG A 89 -32.95 -5.83 4.08
C ARG A 89 -31.96 -6.97 3.88
N ALA A 90 -32.27 -7.95 3.04
CA ALA A 90 -31.36 -9.06 2.72
C ALA A 90 -30.13 -8.57 1.95
N LEU A 91 -30.30 -7.69 0.96
CA LEU A 91 -29.22 -7.08 0.19
C LEU A 91 -28.34 -6.17 1.06
N ASP A 92 -28.95 -5.36 1.93
CA ASP A 92 -28.21 -4.55 2.91
C ASP A 92 -27.41 -5.42 3.90
N ALA A 93 -27.88 -6.63 4.21
CA ALA A 93 -27.15 -7.58 5.03
C ALA A 93 -25.98 -8.22 4.25
N ILE A 94 -26.21 -8.62 3.00
CA ILE A 94 -25.17 -9.21 2.13
C ILE A 94 -24.03 -8.22 1.89
N ASP A 95 -24.35 -6.99 1.51
CA ASP A 95 -23.36 -5.94 1.23
C ASP A 95 -22.50 -5.63 2.47
N ARG A 96 -23.12 -5.41 3.63
CA ARG A 96 -22.40 -5.17 4.89
C ARG A 96 -21.47 -6.32 5.29
N ASN A 97 -21.92 -7.57 5.15
CA ASN A 97 -21.08 -8.73 5.49
C ASN A 97 -19.94 -8.91 4.48
N THR A 98 -20.18 -8.61 3.21
CA THR A 98 -19.17 -8.67 2.15
C THR A 98 -18.09 -7.61 2.35
N GLN A 99 -18.48 -6.37 2.67
CA GLN A 99 -17.55 -5.29 3.04
C GLN A 99 -16.73 -5.65 4.27
N ALA A 100 -17.37 -6.18 5.32
CA ALA A 100 -16.67 -6.64 6.51
C ALA A 100 -15.64 -7.72 6.16
N GLN A 101 -15.97 -8.66 5.28
CA GLN A 101 -15.08 -9.77 4.93
C GLN A 101 -13.89 -9.31 4.05
N VAL A 102 -14.09 -8.38 3.11
CA VAL A 102 -12.99 -7.75 2.36
C VAL A 102 -12.03 -7.05 3.32
N GLN A 103 -12.55 -6.26 4.25
CA GLN A 103 -11.71 -5.57 5.23
C GLN A 103 -10.91 -6.54 6.10
N LEU A 104 -11.48 -7.68 6.49
CA LEU A 104 -10.76 -8.69 7.27
C LEU A 104 -9.62 -9.35 6.48
N VAL A 105 -9.87 -9.63 5.21
CA VAL A 105 -8.86 -10.18 4.29
C VAL A 105 -7.72 -9.17 4.09
N ASP A 106 -8.05 -7.90 3.91
CA ASP A 106 -7.08 -6.81 3.76
C ASP A 106 -6.24 -6.62 5.04
N ASP A 107 -6.88 -6.58 6.20
CA ASP A 107 -6.21 -6.46 7.50
C ASP A 107 -5.27 -7.64 7.76
N LEU A 108 -5.66 -8.86 7.36
CA LEU A 108 -4.82 -10.05 7.49
C LEU A 108 -3.58 -9.95 6.61
N LEU A 109 -3.73 -9.50 5.37
CA LEU A 109 -2.62 -9.33 4.44
C LEU A 109 -1.65 -8.23 4.87
N ASP A 110 -2.16 -7.06 5.24
CA ASP A 110 -1.31 -5.97 5.70
C ASP A 110 -0.51 -6.42 6.94
N SER A 111 -1.16 -7.11 7.87
CA SER A 111 -0.50 -7.70 9.05
C SER A 111 0.63 -8.69 8.69
N GLN A 112 0.50 -9.47 7.60
CA GLN A 112 1.57 -10.36 7.11
C GLN A 112 2.68 -9.61 6.37
N ARG A 113 2.33 -8.66 5.50
CA ARG A 113 3.32 -7.85 4.75
C ARG A 113 4.21 -7.07 5.70
N ILE A 114 3.62 -6.53 6.77
CA ILE A 114 4.35 -5.86 7.86
C ILE A 114 5.27 -6.85 8.58
N LEU A 115 4.77 -8.03 8.99
CA LEU A 115 5.58 -9.05 9.68
C LEU A 115 6.82 -9.46 8.87
N CYS A 116 6.68 -9.53 7.55
CA CYS A 116 7.75 -9.94 6.67
C CYS A 116 8.66 -8.76 6.25
N GLY A 117 8.40 -7.54 6.73
CA GLY A 117 9.12 -6.34 6.33
C GLY A 117 8.93 -5.94 4.86
N LYS A 118 7.89 -6.47 4.20
CA LYS A 118 7.61 -6.27 2.77
C LYS A 118 6.66 -5.11 2.48
N LEU A 119 6.13 -4.44 3.52
CA LEU A 119 5.29 -3.26 3.34
C LEU A 119 6.18 -2.02 3.20
N GLU A 120 6.37 -1.54 1.97
CA GLU A 120 7.04 -0.26 1.70
C GLU A 120 6.01 0.89 1.77
N LEU A 121 6.36 1.97 2.48
CA LEU A 121 5.55 3.18 2.56
C LEU A 121 5.81 4.09 1.35
N VAL A 122 4.74 4.62 0.77
CA VAL A 122 4.81 5.60 -0.32
C VAL A 122 4.65 7.00 0.28
N TYR A 123 5.78 7.59 0.69
CA TYR A 123 5.78 8.93 1.27
C TYR A 123 5.45 10.01 0.24
N ALA A 124 4.45 10.83 0.54
CA ALA A 124 4.10 12.03 -0.21
C ALA A 124 3.91 13.22 0.76
N SER A 125 3.97 14.43 0.22
CA SER A 125 3.55 15.61 0.97
C SER A 125 2.03 15.72 0.92
N VAL A 126 1.38 15.49 2.06
CA VAL A 126 -0.08 15.44 2.17
C VAL A 126 -0.55 16.61 3.06
N PRO A 127 -1.60 17.35 2.68
CA PRO A 127 -2.21 18.32 3.58
C PRO A 127 -2.83 17.59 4.78
N LEU A 128 -2.32 17.82 5.99
CA LEU A 128 -2.78 17.11 7.18
C LEU A 128 -4.29 17.29 7.40
N ARG A 129 -4.80 18.50 7.13
CA ARG A 129 -6.23 18.81 7.23
C ARG A 129 -7.08 17.84 6.39
N ARG A 130 -6.75 17.67 5.10
CA ARG A 130 -7.52 16.78 4.21
C ARG A 130 -7.49 15.35 4.71
N LEU A 131 -6.31 14.87 5.10
CA LEU A 131 -6.15 13.52 5.64
C LEU A 131 -7.06 13.24 6.86
N LEU A 132 -7.19 14.23 7.75
CA LEU A 132 -8.05 14.12 8.94
C LEU A 132 -9.55 14.20 8.56
N GLU A 133 -9.90 15.07 7.61
CA GLU A 133 -11.26 15.22 7.07
C GLU A 133 -11.71 13.89 6.40
N ASP A 134 -10.89 13.31 5.51
CA ASP A 134 -11.18 12.04 4.82
C ASP A 134 -11.39 10.86 5.80
N ALA A 135 -10.59 10.83 6.88
CA ALA A 135 -10.72 9.80 7.90
C ALA A 135 -12.04 9.91 8.69
N LEU A 136 -12.51 11.14 8.93
CA LEU A 136 -13.78 11.40 9.62
C LEU A 136 -14.99 11.10 8.73
N GLU A 137 -14.95 11.46 7.46
CA GLU A 137 -16.01 11.16 6.49
C GLU A 137 -16.31 9.66 6.45
N THR A 138 -15.27 8.83 6.56
CA THR A 138 -15.40 7.36 6.58
C THR A 138 -16.26 6.85 7.74
N VAL A 139 -16.28 7.55 8.89
CA VAL A 139 -17.04 7.14 10.09
C VAL A 139 -18.31 7.96 10.34
N GLN A 140 -18.55 9.00 9.54
CA GLN A 140 -19.64 9.96 9.71
C GLN A 140 -21.01 9.28 9.83
N LEU A 141 -21.35 8.41 8.88
CA LEU A 141 -22.66 7.74 8.86
C LEU A 141 -22.88 6.84 10.09
N ALA A 142 -21.83 6.17 10.55
CA ALA A 142 -21.88 5.32 11.74
C ALA A 142 -22.03 6.14 13.04
N ALA A 143 -21.41 7.31 13.09
CA ALA A 143 -21.55 8.25 14.20
C ALA A 143 -22.97 8.85 14.23
N GLU A 144 -23.49 9.29 13.09
CA GLU A 144 -24.86 9.83 12.95
C GLU A 144 -25.92 8.81 13.36
N ALA A 145 -25.76 7.54 12.96
CA ALA A 145 -26.67 6.47 13.34
C ALA A 145 -26.78 6.28 14.86
N LYS A 146 -25.73 6.63 15.62
CA LYS A 146 -25.70 6.63 17.09
C LYS A 146 -25.89 8.01 17.72
N ARG A 147 -26.14 9.06 16.93
CA ARG A 147 -26.17 10.47 17.40
C ARG A 147 -24.88 10.90 18.10
N ILE A 148 -23.75 10.31 17.75
CA ILE A 148 -22.44 10.68 18.29
C ILE A 148 -21.99 11.98 17.63
N ARG A 149 -21.53 12.94 18.44
CA ARG A 149 -20.94 14.18 17.94
C ARG A 149 -19.48 13.97 17.59
N LEU A 150 -19.10 14.25 16.34
CA LEU A 150 -17.71 14.31 15.92
C LEU A 150 -17.21 15.74 16.05
N GLU A 151 -16.14 15.93 16.82
CA GLU A 151 -15.49 17.23 17.02
C GLU A 151 -14.06 17.17 16.49
N THR A 152 -13.60 18.26 15.86
CA THR A 152 -12.27 18.30 15.25
C THR A 152 -11.53 19.56 15.65
N SER A 153 -10.24 19.42 15.91
CA SER A 153 -9.33 20.53 16.18
C SER A 153 -8.01 20.28 15.49
N HIS A 154 -7.51 21.28 14.76
CA HIS A 154 -6.30 21.12 13.96
C HIS A 154 -5.37 22.30 14.21
N ASP A 155 -4.12 21.98 14.54
CA ASP A 155 -3.06 22.99 14.61
C ASP A 155 -2.75 23.50 13.20
N ARG A 156 -2.88 24.82 13.00
CA ARG A 156 -2.61 25.47 11.71
C ARG A 156 -1.13 25.38 11.30
N GLN A 157 -0.24 25.05 12.24
CA GLN A 157 1.19 24.91 11.97
C GLN A 157 1.53 23.62 11.21
N ALA A 158 0.71 22.57 11.32
CA ALA A 158 0.86 21.35 10.52
C ALA A 158 0.17 21.51 9.17
N GLY A 159 0.73 22.34 8.29
CA GLY A 159 0.18 22.57 6.94
C GLY A 159 0.31 21.33 6.06
N MET A 160 1.54 20.92 5.80
CA MET A 160 1.89 19.76 4.98
C MET A 160 2.70 18.76 5.81
N VAL A 161 2.44 17.47 5.64
CA VAL A 161 3.17 16.40 6.32
C VAL A 161 3.70 15.38 5.30
N ARG A 162 4.94 14.91 5.50
CA ARG A 162 5.56 13.87 4.66
C ARG A 162 5.26 12.49 5.23
N VAL A 163 4.23 11.84 4.71
CA VAL A 163 3.69 10.55 5.18
C VAL A 163 3.17 9.73 3.99
N ASP A 164 2.94 8.43 4.19
CA ASP A 164 2.06 7.68 3.31
C ASP A 164 0.61 7.97 3.72
N GLY A 165 -0.06 8.81 2.92
CA GLY A 165 -1.41 9.29 3.22
C GLY A 165 -2.43 8.16 3.38
N GLU A 166 -2.38 7.16 2.50
CA GLU A 166 -3.35 6.07 2.55
C GLU A 166 -3.15 5.20 3.80
N ARG A 167 -1.89 4.90 4.14
CA ARG A 167 -1.55 4.11 5.31
C ARG A 167 -1.82 4.85 6.62
N LEU A 168 -1.55 6.14 6.68
CA LEU A 168 -1.86 6.94 7.86
C LEU A 168 -3.39 7.12 8.02
N ARG A 169 -4.12 7.36 6.92
CA ARG A 169 -5.59 7.39 6.92
C ARG A 169 -6.17 6.06 7.42
N GLN A 170 -5.63 4.94 6.94
CA GLN A 170 -6.02 3.60 7.41
C GLN A 170 -5.87 3.45 8.93
N ALA A 171 -4.73 3.88 9.50
CA ALA A 171 -4.52 3.86 10.94
C ALA A 171 -5.55 4.74 11.69
N LEU A 172 -5.82 5.95 11.19
CA LEU A 172 -6.80 6.86 11.78
C LEU A 172 -8.22 6.31 11.73
N VAL A 173 -8.64 5.74 10.59
CA VAL A 173 -9.96 5.11 10.43
C VAL A 173 -10.13 3.95 11.41
N LYS A 174 -9.08 3.15 11.70
CA LYS A 174 -9.16 2.10 12.73
C LYS A 174 -9.39 2.67 14.12
N LEU A 175 -8.72 3.76 14.49
CA LEU A 175 -8.93 4.42 15.78
C LEU A 175 -10.33 5.03 15.88
N LEU A 176 -10.75 5.79 14.87
CA LEU A 176 -12.07 6.44 14.80
C LEU A 176 -13.22 5.44 14.78
N SER A 177 -13.11 4.36 14.00
CA SER A 177 -14.12 3.30 13.95
C SER A 177 -14.29 2.62 15.31
N ASN A 178 -13.19 2.42 16.04
CA ASN A 178 -13.25 1.90 17.40
C ASN A 178 -13.91 2.91 18.36
N ALA A 179 -13.53 4.18 18.30
CA ALA A 179 -14.14 5.23 19.09
C ALA A 179 -15.67 5.29 18.89
N VAL A 180 -16.14 5.31 17.64
CA VAL A 180 -17.59 5.27 17.31
C VAL A 180 -18.25 3.97 17.76
N LYS A 181 -17.56 2.83 17.62
CA LYS A 181 -18.08 1.51 18.03
C LYS A 181 -18.32 1.42 19.54
N PHE A 182 -17.40 1.91 20.35
CA PHE A 182 -17.43 1.78 21.82
C PHE A 182 -18.01 2.99 22.56
N THR A 183 -18.27 4.09 21.85
CA THR A 183 -19.03 5.22 22.39
C THR A 183 -20.53 4.89 22.39
N PRO A 184 -21.24 5.15 23.51
CA PRO A 184 -22.69 5.01 23.58
C PRO A 184 -23.39 6.06 22.71
N GLU A 185 -24.72 5.95 22.59
CA GLU A 185 -25.51 6.97 21.90
C GLU A 185 -25.35 8.34 22.56
N ASP A 186 -25.41 9.41 21.76
CA ASP A 186 -25.25 10.82 22.19
C ASP A 186 -23.87 11.17 22.78
N GLY A 187 -22.88 10.28 22.67
CA GLY A 187 -21.51 10.54 23.10
C GLY A 187 -20.73 11.45 22.16
N ILE A 188 -19.46 11.69 22.50
CA ILE A 188 -18.56 12.58 21.75
C ILE A 188 -17.30 11.82 21.36
N VAL A 189 -16.88 12.00 20.11
CA VAL A 189 -15.57 11.56 19.61
C VAL A 189 -14.85 12.79 19.06
N THR A 190 -13.63 13.03 19.55
CA THR A 190 -12.84 14.20 19.20
C THR A 190 -11.56 13.78 18.48
N LEU A 191 -11.28 14.40 17.33
CA LEU A 191 -10.03 14.24 16.57
C LEU A 191 -9.21 15.53 16.66
N CYS A 192 -8.06 15.46 17.30
CA CYS A 192 -7.16 16.60 17.50
C CYS A 192 -5.81 16.36 16.82
N SER A 193 -5.23 17.37 16.17
CA SER A 193 -3.82 17.36 15.79
C SER A 193 -3.07 18.53 16.44
N SER A 194 -1.84 18.26 16.91
CA SER A 194 -0.97 19.25 17.54
C SER A 194 0.48 19.08 17.10
N VAL A 195 1.14 20.18 16.75
CA VAL A 195 2.58 20.19 16.50
C VAL A 195 3.30 20.36 17.83
N ARG A 196 4.29 19.50 18.08
CA ARG A 196 5.14 19.51 19.27
C ARG A 196 6.60 19.59 18.85
N ALA A 197 7.48 19.90 19.79
CA ALA A 197 8.92 20.03 19.52
C ALA A 197 9.56 18.70 19.02
N ASP A 198 8.97 17.57 19.38
CA ASP A 198 9.39 16.21 19.03
C ASP A 198 8.68 15.65 17.77
N GLY A 199 7.65 16.32 17.27
CA GLY A 199 6.98 15.97 16.02
C GLY A 199 5.48 16.26 15.99
N LEU A 200 4.72 15.42 15.31
CA LEU A 200 3.28 15.57 15.14
C LEU A 200 2.53 14.58 16.05
N ALA A 201 1.59 15.09 16.84
CA ALA A 201 0.68 14.25 17.62
C ALA A 201 -0.74 14.35 17.06
N ILE A 202 -1.33 13.21 16.70
CA ILE A 202 -2.74 13.08 16.30
C ILE A 202 -3.46 12.26 17.35
N GLU A 203 -4.49 12.83 17.97
CA GLU A 203 -5.23 12.26 19.08
C GLU A 203 -6.69 11.99 18.70
N VAL A 204 -7.16 10.78 18.97
CA VAL A 204 -8.57 10.38 18.93
C VAL A 204 -9.02 10.14 20.36
N SER A 205 -9.92 10.97 20.87
CA SER A 205 -10.51 10.83 22.20
C SER A 205 -12.00 10.50 22.09
N ASP A 206 -12.51 9.63 22.96
CA ASP A 206 -13.90 9.19 22.99
C ASP A 206 -14.47 9.23 24.40
N THR A 207 -15.78 9.44 24.54
CA THR A 207 -16.51 9.38 25.83
C THR A 207 -17.16 8.01 26.07
N GLY A 208 -16.55 6.95 25.55
CA GLY A 208 -17.10 5.60 25.54
C GLY A 208 -16.91 4.80 26.81
N ALA A 209 -17.00 3.48 26.66
CA ALA A 209 -16.95 2.53 27.76
C ALA A 209 -15.63 2.53 28.56
N GLY A 210 -14.58 3.18 28.06
CA GLY A 210 -13.26 3.17 28.67
C GLY A 210 -12.65 1.78 28.74
N LEU A 211 -11.46 1.69 29.33
CA LEU A 211 -10.66 0.49 29.38
C LEU A 211 -10.14 0.28 30.80
N ASP A 212 -10.18 -0.95 31.28
CA ASP A 212 -9.49 -1.30 32.51
C ASP A 212 -7.97 -1.49 32.29
N ALA A 213 -7.21 -1.64 33.39
CA ALA A 213 -5.76 -1.77 33.34
C ALA A 213 -5.28 -3.04 32.62
N SER A 214 -6.03 -4.15 32.69
CA SER A 214 -5.70 -5.39 31.98
C SER A 214 -5.97 -5.26 30.48
N GLN A 215 -7.08 -4.61 30.10
CA GLN A 215 -7.43 -4.30 28.71
C GLN A 215 -6.43 -3.35 28.07
N LEU A 216 -5.98 -2.31 28.78
CA LEU A 216 -4.94 -1.38 28.30
C LEU A 216 -3.61 -2.08 28.02
N ALA A 217 -3.21 -3.03 28.87
CA ALA A 217 -1.95 -3.76 28.71
C ALA A 217 -1.95 -4.66 27.45
N ALA A 218 -3.08 -5.32 27.17
CA ALA A 218 -3.22 -6.23 26.03
C ALA A 218 -3.79 -5.57 24.75
N LEU A 219 -4.00 -4.25 24.75
CA LEU A 219 -4.81 -3.57 23.74
C LEU A 219 -4.25 -3.65 22.31
N PHE A 220 -2.93 -3.67 22.19
CA PHE A 220 -2.23 -3.75 20.90
C PHE A 220 -1.80 -5.18 20.55
N GLU A 221 -2.11 -6.16 21.40
CA GLU A 221 -1.85 -7.56 21.08
C GLU A 221 -2.80 -8.03 19.97
N ARG A 222 -2.26 -8.85 19.07
CA ARG A 222 -3.03 -9.38 17.94
C ARG A 222 -4.06 -10.38 18.44
N PHE A 223 -5.27 -10.31 17.89
CA PHE A 223 -6.39 -11.16 18.28
C PHE A 223 -6.86 -10.96 19.72
N SER A 224 -6.38 -9.90 20.38
CA SER A 224 -6.84 -9.50 21.70
C SER A 224 -8.24 -8.88 21.58
N GLN A 225 -9.18 -9.43 22.36
CA GLN A 225 -10.49 -8.85 22.60
C GLN A 225 -10.66 -8.73 24.11
N ALA A 226 -11.14 -7.58 24.59
CA ALA A 226 -11.55 -7.41 25.97
C ALA A 226 -12.57 -8.50 26.37
N ASP A 227 -12.35 -9.13 27.53
CA ASP A 227 -13.04 -10.35 27.96
C ASP A 227 -14.55 -10.36 27.70
N SER A 228 -14.97 -11.48 27.15
CA SER A 228 -16.28 -11.79 26.52
C SER A 228 -17.43 -11.98 27.51
N SER A 229 -17.41 -11.32 28.68
CA SER A 229 -18.36 -11.57 29.77
C SER A 229 -19.63 -10.73 29.76
N ASP A 230 -19.93 -9.98 28.68
CA ASP A 230 -21.22 -9.28 28.57
C ASP A 230 -21.94 -9.52 27.24
N LYS A 231 -23.26 -9.66 27.33
CA LYS A 231 -24.21 -10.24 26.35
C LYS A 231 -24.35 -9.51 25.00
N ARG A 232 -23.35 -8.78 24.53
CA ARG A 232 -23.27 -8.20 23.19
C ARG A 232 -21.95 -8.59 22.54
N ARG A 233 -22.00 -9.64 21.71
CA ARG A 233 -20.91 -10.05 20.81
C ARG A 233 -20.51 -8.86 19.92
N THR A 234 -19.45 -8.15 20.27
CA THR A 234 -18.86 -7.15 19.38
C THR A 234 -17.94 -7.85 18.39
N ASN A 235 -18.45 -8.16 17.20
CA ASN A 235 -17.68 -8.74 16.09
C ASN A 235 -16.42 -7.92 15.74
N GLY A 236 -15.28 -8.60 15.58
CA GLY A 236 -14.04 -8.07 15.01
C GLY A 236 -12.82 -8.93 15.39
N LEU A 237 -11.91 -9.24 14.45
CA LEU A 237 -10.78 -10.17 14.67
C LEU A 237 -9.70 -9.69 15.67
N GLY A 238 -9.85 -8.54 16.32
CA GLY A 238 -8.82 -8.00 17.22
C GLY A 238 -7.53 -7.57 16.51
N LEU A 239 -7.59 -7.30 15.20
CA LEU A 239 -6.43 -6.90 14.40
C LEU A 239 -6.28 -5.38 14.23
N GLY A 240 -7.38 -4.63 14.29
CA GLY A 240 -7.41 -3.21 13.90
C GLY A 240 -6.44 -2.31 14.67
N LEU A 241 -6.35 -2.45 15.99
CA LEU A 241 -5.46 -1.64 16.84
C LEU A 241 -3.99 -2.04 16.67
N SER A 242 -3.72 -3.35 16.56
CA SER A 242 -2.38 -3.86 16.28
C SER A 242 -1.87 -3.37 14.91
N LEU A 243 -2.74 -3.31 13.89
CA LEU A 243 -2.41 -2.80 12.57
C LEU A 243 -2.15 -1.29 12.61
N ALA A 244 -3.02 -0.51 13.28
CA ALA A 244 -2.80 0.92 13.44
C ALA A 244 -1.43 1.21 14.09
N ARG A 245 -1.07 0.47 15.15
CA ARG A 245 0.24 0.60 15.80
C ARG A 245 1.39 0.33 14.84
N GLN A 246 1.30 -0.76 14.08
CA GLN A 246 2.34 -1.11 13.13
C GLN A 246 2.49 -0.09 11.99
N LEU A 247 1.38 0.45 11.48
CA LEU A 247 1.41 1.50 10.46
C LEU A 247 2.06 2.78 11.00
N ALA A 248 1.80 3.15 12.26
CA ALA A 248 2.49 4.28 12.90
C ALA A 248 3.98 3.99 13.11
N GLU A 249 4.35 2.78 13.54
CA GLU A 249 5.75 2.35 13.71
C GLU A 249 6.52 2.37 12.38
N LEU A 250 5.90 1.97 11.27
CA LEU A 250 6.49 2.08 9.93
C LEU A 250 6.75 3.53 9.53
N HIS A 251 5.93 4.48 9.98
CA HIS A 251 6.17 5.92 9.79
C HIS A 251 7.25 6.48 10.74
N GLY A 252 7.92 5.63 11.52
CA GLY A 252 8.91 6.02 12.54
C GLY A 252 8.29 6.59 13.81
N GLY A 253 6.98 6.43 13.98
CA GLY A 253 6.21 6.93 15.12
C GLY A 253 5.83 5.85 16.13
N THR A 254 4.92 6.19 17.03
CA THR A 254 4.33 5.27 18.02
C THR A 254 2.84 5.55 18.22
N ILE A 255 2.10 4.58 18.75
CA ILE A 255 0.73 4.81 19.24
C ILE A 255 0.69 4.55 20.74
N ARG A 256 0.07 5.48 21.47
CA ARG A 256 -0.23 5.36 22.90
C ARG A 256 -1.74 5.29 23.12
N ALA A 257 -2.16 4.55 24.14
CA ALA A 257 -3.54 4.50 24.60
C ALA A 257 -3.59 4.91 26.07
N PHE A 258 -4.61 5.69 26.43
CA PHE A 258 -4.89 6.12 27.79
C PHE A 258 -6.38 6.01 28.07
N SER A 259 -6.75 5.53 29.25
CA SER A 259 -8.12 5.56 29.76
C SER A 259 -8.08 5.69 31.28
N GLU A 260 -8.97 6.49 31.85
CA GLU A 260 -9.09 6.66 33.32
C GLU A 260 -9.89 5.52 33.98
N GLY A 261 -10.26 4.49 33.21
CA GLY A 261 -11.02 3.35 33.66
C GLY A 261 -12.38 3.20 32.97
N VAL A 262 -13.10 2.14 33.32
CA VAL A 262 -14.40 1.83 32.74
C VAL A 262 -15.40 2.98 32.96
N GLY A 263 -16.05 3.42 31.88
CA GLY A 263 -17.02 4.50 31.82
C GLY A 263 -16.42 5.91 31.70
N ARG A 264 -15.09 6.04 31.56
CA ARG A 264 -14.40 7.34 31.45
C ARG A 264 -13.89 7.65 30.04
N GLY A 265 -14.25 6.82 29.06
CA GLY A 265 -13.76 6.97 27.70
C GLY A 265 -12.30 6.58 27.53
N SER A 266 -11.80 6.80 26.32
CA SER A 266 -10.45 6.38 25.92
C SER A 266 -9.81 7.45 25.04
N ARG A 267 -8.49 7.48 25.05
CA ARG A 267 -7.67 8.36 24.24
C ARG A 267 -6.59 7.56 23.54
N PHE A 268 -6.49 7.72 22.24
CA PHE A 268 -5.48 7.12 21.40
C PHE A 268 -4.66 8.23 20.74
N THR A 269 -3.34 8.20 20.90
CA THR A 269 -2.44 9.22 20.36
C THR A 269 -1.42 8.57 19.44
N ILE A 270 -1.43 8.95 18.16
CA ILE A 270 -0.37 8.67 17.20
C ILE A 270 0.68 9.77 17.32
N GLU A 271 1.90 9.42 17.69
CA GLU A 271 3.05 10.32 17.76
C GLU A 271 3.98 10.01 16.59
N LEU A 272 4.14 10.96 15.67
CA LEU A 272 5.02 10.86 14.51
C LEU A 272 6.24 11.78 14.71
N PRO A 273 7.44 11.37 14.26
CA PRO A 273 8.67 12.12 14.46
C PRO A 273 8.69 13.44 13.69
N ALA A 274 9.43 14.43 14.16
CA ALA A 274 9.57 15.74 13.50
C ALA A 274 9.99 15.69 12.02
N SER A 275 10.60 14.59 11.55
CA SER A 275 10.88 14.38 10.12
C SER A 275 9.63 14.39 9.23
N VAL A 276 8.44 14.08 9.77
CA VAL A 276 7.18 14.19 9.02
C VAL A 276 6.74 15.64 8.83
N LEU A 277 7.20 16.54 9.70
CA LEU A 277 6.89 17.98 9.64
C LEU A 277 7.85 18.73 8.72
N ASN A 278 8.82 18.06 8.09
CA ASN A 278 9.86 18.74 7.33
C ASN A 278 9.26 19.42 6.09
N THR A 279 9.14 20.74 6.20
CA THR A 279 8.49 21.71 5.31
C THR A 279 9.35 22.18 4.14
N ASP A 280 10.39 21.44 3.76
CA ASP A 280 11.13 21.79 2.54
C ASP A 280 10.29 21.42 1.31
N LEU A 281 9.38 22.32 0.96
CA LEU A 281 8.76 22.42 -0.34
C LEU A 281 8.66 23.89 -0.77
N PRO A 282 8.95 24.21 -2.04
CA PRO A 282 8.66 25.50 -2.63
C PRO A 282 7.19 25.83 -2.40
N THR A 283 6.92 27.08 -2.02
CA THR A 283 5.56 27.60 -1.91
C THR A 283 4.89 27.54 -3.28
N MET A 284 4.01 26.56 -3.49
CA MET A 284 3.07 26.61 -4.62
C MET A 284 2.10 27.77 -4.38
N PRO A 285 1.90 28.68 -5.34
CA PRO A 285 0.97 29.78 -5.19
C PRO A 285 -0.46 29.23 -5.12
N ALA A 286 -1.14 29.53 -4.01
CA ALA A 286 -2.56 29.30 -3.86
C ALA A 286 -3.32 30.20 -4.85
N GLY A 287 -3.92 29.61 -5.88
CA GLY A 287 -4.92 30.28 -6.71
C GLY A 287 -4.93 29.84 -8.17
N HIS A 288 -5.50 28.67 -8.47
CA HIS A 288 -6.09 28.40 -9.78
C HIS A 288 -7.41 27.68 -9.59
N THR A 289 -8.53 28.39 -9.80
CA THR A 289 -9.89 27.84 -9.86
C THR A 289 -10.13 27.27 -11.26
N GLY A 290 -9.39 26.22 -11.62
CA GLY A 290 -9.55 25.46 -12.86
C GLY A 290 -8.76 24.16 -12.77
N SER A 291 -9.28 23.08 -13.34
CA SER A 291 -8.54 21.81 -13.45
C SER A 291 -7.30 22.04 -14.32
N PRO A 292 -6.07 21.71 -13.86
CA PRO A 292 -4.85 21.84 -14.66
C PRO A 292 -4.87 20.98 -15.93
N LEU A 293 -5.80 20.03 -16.02
CA LEU A 293 -5.96 19.11 -17.15
C LEU A 293 -7.10 19.53 -18.11
N ALA A 294 -7.79 20.64 -17.85
CA ALA A 294 -8.91 21.07 -18.67
C ALA A 294 -8.51 21.23 -20.15
N GLY A 295 -9.24 20.56 -21.05
CA GLY A 295 -9.01 20.59 -22.50
C GLY A 295 -7.85 19.73 -23.02
N LYS A 296 -7.18 18.96 -22.16
CA LYS A 296 -6.18 17.97 -22.58
C LYS A 296 -6.83 16.76 -23.23
N ARG A 297 -6.24 16.21 -24.28
CA ARG A 297 -6.70 15.01 -24.97
C ARG A 297 -6.08 13.78 -24.32
N VAL A 298 -6.91 12.94 -23.73
CA VAL A 298 -6.49 11.74 -22.99
C VAL A 298 -7.01 10.51 -23.72
N VAL A 299 -6.14 9.54 -23.97
CA VAL A 299 -6.51 8.21 -24.47
C VAL A 299 -6.37 7.19 -23.35
N ILE A 300 -7.41 6.40 -23.08
CA ILE A 300 -7.39 5.26 -22.17
C ILE A 300 -7.44 3.97 -22.97
N VAL A 301 -6.63 2.98 -22.58
CA VAL A 301 -6.72 1.59 -23.01
C VAL A 301 -6.83 0.69 -21.77
N GLU A 302 -8.00 0.11 -21.57
CA GLU A 302 -8.32 -0.74 -20.41
C GLU A 302 -9.35 -1.77 -20.87
N ASP A 303 -9.04 -3.06 -20.74
CA ASP A 303 -9.93 -4.14 -21.16
C ASP A 303 -11.03 -4.42 -20.15
N ASP A 304 -10.79 -4.12 -18.87
CA ASP A 304 -11.80 -4.19 -17.81
C ASP A 304 -12.85 -3.08 -17.96
N ASP A 305 -14.11 -3.46 -18.23
CA ASP A 305 -15.21 -2.51 -18.45
C ASP A 305 -15.42 -1.60 -17.22
N ASP A 306 -15.35 -2.17 -16.01
CA ASP A 306 -15.53 -1.47 -14.74
C ASP A 306 -14.37 -0.48 -14.48
N GLY A 307 -13.12 -0.92 -14.65
CA GLY A 307 -11.92 -0.09 -14.53
C GLY A 307 -11.91 1.06 -15.53
N ARG A 308 -12.33 0.80 -16.78
CA ARG A 308 -12.43 1.80 -17.84
C ARG A 308 -13.50 2.85 -17.54
N GLU A 309 -14.64 2.44 -16.98
CA GLU A 309 -15.72 3.36 -16.59
C GLU A 309 -15.29 4.29 -15.45
N VAL A 310 -14.68 3.73 -14.38
CA VAL A 310 -14.19 4.51 -13.23
C VAL A 310 -13.12 5.52 -13.65
N LEU A 311 -12.12 5.08 -14.41
CA LEU A 311 -11.06 5.96 -14.91
C LEU A 311 -11.63 7.06 -15.81
N GLY A 312 -12.61 6.71 -16.65
CA GLY A 312 -13.31 7.67 -17.50
C GLY A 312 -14.12 8.71 -16.72
N LEU A 313 -14.74 8.34 -15.60
CA LEU A 313 -15.47 9.29 -14.75
C LEU A 313 -14.51 10.32 -14.12
N ILE A 314 -13.41 9.84 -13.53
CA ILE A 314 -12.38 10.66 -12.86
C ILE A 314 -11.81 11.70 -13.84
N LEU A 315 -11.45 11.28 -15.04
CA LEU A 315 -10.82 12.15 -16.03
C LEU A 315 -11.82 13.15 -16.65
N ARG A 316 -13.09 12.76 -16.85
CA ARG A 316 -14.14 13.69 -17.31
C ARG A 316 -14.45 14.77 -16.27
N GLU A 317 -14.39 14.47 -14.97
CA GLU A 317 -14.52 15.48 -13.91
C GLU A 317 -13.40 16.52 -13.99
N ALA A 318 -12.20 16.12 -14.42
CA ALA A 318 -11.08 17.01 -14.67
C ALA A 318 -11.19 17.80 -16.00
N GLN A 319 -12.32 17.71 -16.70
CA GLN A 319 -12.63 18.41 -17.95
C GLN A 319 -11.68 18.10 -19.11
N VAL A 320 -11.15 16.87 -19.17
CA VAL A 320 -10.34 16.41 -20.30
C VAL A 320 -11.21 15.97 -21.48
N ASP A 321 -10.66 16.03 -22.69
CA ASP A 321 -11.23 15.41 -23.89
C ASP A 321 -10.81 13.93 -23.94
N LEU A 322 -11.74 13.01 -23.71
CA LEU A 322 -11.44 11.63 -23.40
C LEU A 322 -11.85 10.66 -24.52
N HIS A 323 -10.90 9.86 -24.99
CA HIS A 323 -11.14 8.70 -25.85
C HIS A 323 -10.75 7.41 -25.12
N SER A 324 -11.66 6.44 -25.05
CA SER A 324 -11.44 5.18 -24.34
C SER A 324 -11.56 3.98 -25.28
N PHE A 325 -10.64 3.03 -25.15
CA PHE A 325 -10.60 1.80 -25.93
C PHE A 325 -10.55 0.58 -25.01
N ASP A 326 -11.25 -0.47 -25.41
CA ASP A 326 -11.28 -1.80 -24.79
C ASP A 326 -10.10 -2.69 -25.23
N ARG A 327 -9.34 -2.27 -26.26
CA ARG A 327 -8.26 -3.04 -26.87
C ARG A 327 -7.13 -2.15 -27.36
N ALA A 328 -5.89 -2.58 -27.11
CA ALA A 328 -4.67 -1.91 -27.58
C ALA A 328 -4.62 -1.75 -29.11
N ALA A 329 -5.01 -2.77 -29.88
CA ALA A 329 -5.02 -2.70 -31.34
C ALA A 329 -5.87 -1.55 -31.89
N LYS A 330 -7.07 -1.31 -31.33
CA LYS A 330 -7.95 -0.20 -31.73
C LYS A 330 -7.36 1.15 -31.34
N ALA A 331 -6.76 1.24 -30.16
CA ALA A 331 -6.09 2.45 -29.71
C ALA A 331 -4.87 2.77 -30.58
N TYR A 332 -4.08 1.77 -30.95
CA TYR A 332 -2.95 1.91 -31.86
C TYR A 332 -3.41 2.43 -33.23
N GLU A 333 -4.43 1.81 -33.83
CA GLU A 333 -4.99 2.26 -35.11
C GLU A 333 -5.50 3.69 -35.02
N TYR A 334 -6.22 4.04 -33.96
CA TYR A 334 -6.68 5.40 -33.72
C TYR A 334 -5.51 6.39 -33.67
N ILE A 335 -4.51 6.17 -32.80
CA ILE A 335 -3.36 7.07 -32.63
C ILE A 335 -2.53 7.18 -33.91
N ALA A 336 -2.36 6.07 -34.64
CA ALA A 336 -1.59 6.04 -35.88
C ALA A 336 -2.23 6.85 -37.02
N HIS A 337 -3.56 6.98 -37.05
CA HIS A 337 -4.26 7.74 -38.10
C HIS A 337 -4.49 9.21 -37.76
N LEU A 338 -4.18 9.65 -36.53
CA LEU A 338 -4.28 11.06 -36.15
C LEU A 338 -3.17 11.90 -36.79
N ALA A 339 -3.55 13.08 -37.28
CA ALA A 339 -2.61 14.13 -37.67
C ALA A 339 -1.83 14.64 -36.44
N ASP A 340 -0.65 15.25 -36.66
CA ASP A 340 0.19 15.75 -35.56
C ASP A 340 -0.52 16.76 -34.65
N SER A 341 -1.37 17.62 -35.21
CA SER A 341 -2.19 18.57 -34.44
C SER A 341 -3.30 17.93 -33.63
N GLU A 342 -3.64 16.67 -33.93
CA GLU A 342 -4.73 15.90 -33.33
C GLU A 342 -4.25 14.84 -32.34
N GLN A 343 -2.93 14.70 -32.16
CA GLN A 343 -2.34 13.72 -31.25
C GLN A 343 -2.82 13.94 -29.81
N PRO A 344 -3.11 12.85 -29.06
CA PRO A 344 -3.40 12.95 -27.64
C PRO A 344 -2.22 13.59 -26.89
N ASP A 345 -2.53 14.25 -25.79
CA ASP A 345 -1.52 14.77 -24.88
C ASP A 345 -0.94 13.61 -24.03
N VAL A 346 -1.79 12.66 -23.61
CA VAL A 346 -1.39 11.54 -22.76
C VAL A 346 -2.15 10.25 -23.11
N LEU A 347 -1.44 9.13 -23.01
CA LEU A 347 -1.95 7.77 -23.10
C LEU A 347 -1.90 7.12 -21.72
N ILE A 348 -3.00 6.50 -21.28
CA ILE A 348 -3.07 5.67 -20.08
C ILE A 348 -3.44 4.27 -20.54
N SER A 349 -2.58 3.28 -20.30
CA SER A 349 -2.78 1.91 -20.77
C SER A 349 -2.61 0.91 -19.64
N ASP A 350 -3.52 -0.07 -19.53
CA ASP A 350 -3.21 -1.27 -18.76
C ASP A 350 -2.05 -2.04 -19.41
N ILE A 351 -1.27 -2.70 -18.56
CA ILE A 351 -0.23 -3.64 -18.98
C ILE A 351 -0.85 -5.02 -19.22
N ALA A 352 -1.73 -5.46 -18.32
CA ALA A 352 -2.20 -6.84 -18.25
C ALA A 352 -3.45 -7.07 -19.11
N MET A 353 -3.36 -6.79 -20.41
CA MET A 353 -4.47 -6.99 -21.35
C MET A 353 -4.42 -8.39 -22.01
N PRO A 354 -5.57 -9.07 -22.22
CA PRO A 354 -5.65 -10.45 -22.68
C PRO A 354 -5.30 -10.67 -24.17
N ASP A 355 -5.49 -9.66 -25.02
CA ASP A 355 -5.31 -9.77 -26.48
C ASP A 355 -3.90 -9.34 -26.96
N GLU A 356 -3.35 -8.24 -26.42
CA GLU A 356 -2.02 -7.69 -26.73
C GLU A 356 -1.41 -7.14 -25.44
N ASP A 357 -0.21 -7.60 -25.07
CA ASP A 357 0.50 -7.15 -23.87
C ASP A 357 0.76 -5.63 -23.96
N GLY A 358 0.40 -4.86 -22.92
CA GLY A 358 0.61 -3.41 -22.90
C GLY A 358 2.07 -3.02 -23.11
N TYR A 359 3.02 -3.91 -22.79
CA TYR A 359 4.44 -3.72 -23.14
C TYR A 359 4.73 -3.81 -24.64
N GLU A 360 4.01 -4.65 -25.39
CA GLU A 360 4.16 -4.72 -26.85
C GLU A 360 3.52 -3.51 -27.52
N PHE A 361 2.34 -3.11 -27.04
CA PHE A 361 1.63 -1.93 -27.51
C PHE A 361 2.48 -0.66 -27.43
N ILE A 362 3.09 -0.37 -26.26
CA ILE A 362 3.93 0.82 -26.10
C ILE A 362 5.18 0.77 -26.98
N ARG A 363 5.82 -0.40 -27.13
CA ARG A 363 7.00 -0.55 -28.01
C ARG A 363 6.65 -0.27 -29.46
N ARG A 364 5.47 -0.71 -29.90
CA ARG A 364 4.96 -0.46 -31.25
C ARG A 364 4.72 1.03 -31.46
N LEU A 365 4.15 1.72 -30.47
CA LEU A 365 3.96 3.17 -30.51
C LEU A 365 5.30 3.93 -30.57
N ARG A 366 6.30 3.56 -29.76
CA ARG A 366 7.65 4.18 -29.82
C ARG A 366 8.35 3.97 -31.16
N ARG A 367 8.12 2.84 -31.84
CA ARG A 367 8.62 2.64 -33.22
C ARG A 367 7.93 3.56 -34.21
N LEU A 368 6.63 3.78 -34.06
CA LEU A 368 5.89 4.72 -34.91
C LEU A 368 6.43 6.14 -34.73
N GLU A 369 6.67 6.58 -33.49
CA GLU A 369 7.30 7.88 -33.19
C GLU A 369 8.66 8.04 -33.87
N GLY A 370 9.52 7.02 -33.77
CA GLY A 370 10.86 7.05 -34.37
C GLY A 370 10.87 6.99 -35.91
N LEU A 371 9.94 6.26 -36.53
CA LEU A 371 9.88 6.11 -37.99
C LEU A 371 9.29 7.34 -38.67
N GLU A 372 8.27 7.95 -38.06
CA GLU A 372 7.51 9.06 -38.65
C GLU A 372 7.88 10.44 -38.09
N HIS A 373 8.91 10.51 -37.23
CA HIS A 373 9.34 11.75 -36.55
C HIS A 373 8.20 12.45 -35.79
N ARG A 374 7.26 11.66 -35.26
CA ARG A 374 6.12 12.19 -34.50
C ARG A 374 6.60 12.72 -33.13
N PRO A 375 5.89 13.70 -32.55
CA PRO A 375 6.13 14.12 -31.18
C PRO A 375 5.96 12.94 -30.22
N HIS A 376 6.74 12.95 -29.16
CA HIS A 376 6.69 11.91 -28.14
C HIS A 376 5.36 11.97 -27.38
N LEU A 377 4.58 10.89 -27.39
CA LEU A 377 3.35 10.78 -26.63
C LEU A 377 3.64 10.37 -25.19
N VAL A 378 3.26 11.19 -24.22
CA VAL A 378 3.38 10.82 -22.80
C VAL A 378 2.52 9.59 -22.51
N ALA A 379 3.11 8.53 -21.97
CA ALA A 379 2.44 7.25 -21.74
C ALA A 379 2.57 6.78 -20.28
N LEU A 380 1.42 6.47 -19.68
CA LEU A 380 1.25 6.02 -18.30
C LEU A 380 0.78 4.57 -18.27
N ALA A 381 1.48 3.71 -17.53
CA ALA A 381 1.10 2.32 -17.37
C ALA A 381 0.20 2.10 -16.13
N LEU A 382 -0.95 1.44 -16.27
CA LEU A 382 -1.73 0.93 -15.14
C LEU A 382 -1.15 -0.42 -14.72
N THR A 383 -0.85 -0.58 -13.43
CA THR A 383 -0.12 -1.76 -12.93
C THR A 383 -0.82 -2.42 -11.76
N SER A 384 -1.13 -3.72 -11.84
CA SER A 384 -1.70 -4.49 -10.73
C SER A 384 -0.67 -4.94 -9.69
N PHE A 385 0.62 -4.72 -9.96
CA PHE A 385 1.73 -5.18 -9.14
C PHE A 385 2.59 -4.01 -8.64
N SER A 386 2.55 -3.76 -7.32
CA SER A 386 3.25 -2.67 -6.65
C SER A 386 4.76 -2.92 -6.44
N ARG A 387 5.44 -3.74 -7.25
CA ARG A 387 6.86 -4.07 -7.08
C ARG A 387 7.75 -3.14 -7.91
N ARG A 388 8.93 -2.76 -7.39
CA ARG A 388 9.95 -1.96 -8.13
C ARG A 388 10.36 -2.59 -9.46
N GLU A 389 10.29 -3.92 -9.57
CA GLU A 389 10.57 -4.66 -10.81
C GLU A 389 9.59 -4.33 -11.94
N ASP A 390 8.32 -4.06 -11.62
CA ASP A 390 7.29 -3.82 -12.64
C ASP A 390 7.36 -2.38 -13.16
N ARG A 391 7.71 -1.43 -12.29
CA ARG A 391 8.10 -0.06 -12.71
C ARG A 391 9.29 -0.10 -13.67
N ALA A 392 10.34 -0.84 -13.33
CA ALA A 392 11.53 -0.92 -14.17
C ALA A 392 11.20 -1.53 -15.54
N LYS A 393 10.35 -2.56 -15.59
CA LYS A 393 9.89 -3.18 -16.85
C LYS A 393 9.03 -2.22 -17.68
N ALA A 394 8.12 -1.46 -17.07
CA ALA A 394 7.28 -0.47 -17.76
C ALA A 394 8.12 0.64 -18.40
N LEU A 395 9.04 1.22 -17.63
CA LEU A 395 9.96 2.24 -18.13
C LEU A 395 10.88 1.70 -19.24
N GLN A 396 11.40 0.48 -19.08
CA GLN A 396 12.22 -0.18 -20.12
C GLN A 396 11.44 -0.51 -21.39
N ALA A 397 10.14 -0.80 -21.28
CA ALA A 397 9.29 -1.06 -22.45
C ALA A 397 8.97 0.22 -23.24
N GLY A 398 9.04 1.39 -22.58
CA GLY A 398 8.86 2.70 -23.20
C GLY A 398 7.75 3.56 -22.60
N PHE A 399 7.16 3.16 -21.47
CA PHE A 399 6.28 4.05 -20.69
C PHE A 399 7.10 5.12 -19.97
N ASP A 400 6.48 6.27 -19.71
CA ASP A 400 7.11 7.41 -19.04
C ASP A 400 6.87 7.37 -17.53
N GLU A 401 5.68 6.92 -17.13
CA GLU A 401 5.29 6.78 -15.73
C GLU A 401 4.32 5.60 -15.50
N HIS A 402 3.97 5.33 -14.25
CA HIS A 402 3.05 4.25 -13.89
C HIS A 402 2.08 4.68 -12.78
N VAL A 403 0.89 4.11 -12.82
CA VAL A 403 -0.16 4.27 -11.80
C VAL A 403 -0.51 2.86 -11.28
N PRO A 404 -0.37 2.58 -9.97
CA PRO A 404 -0.77 1.30 -9.43
C PRO A 404 -2.29 1.19 -9.32
N LYS A 405 -2.81 -0.02 -9.56
CA LYS A 405 -4.17 -0.43 -9.23
C LYS A 405 -4.19 -0.87 -7.74
N PRO A 406 -5.25 -0.57 -6.95
CA PRO A 406 -6.51 0.05 -7.35
C PRO A 406 -6.35 1.54 -7.70
N ILE A 407 -7.17 2.00 -8.65
CA ILE A 407 -7.13 3.35 -9.20
C ILE A 407 -7.53 4.37 -8.10
N ASP A 408 -6.59 5.24 -7.74
CA ASP A 408 -6.81 6.38 -6.86
C ASP A 408 -7.01 7.66 -7.72
N PRO A 409 -8.19 8.32 -7.66
CA PRO A 409 -8.51 9.49 -8.47
C PRO A 409 -7.48 10.62 -8.36
N GLU A 410 -7.04 10.99 -7.15
CA GLU A 410 -6.10 12.09 -6.98
C GLU A 410 -4.72 11.74 -7.55
N ARG A 411 -4.31 10.48 -7.39
CA ARG A 411 -3.03 9.99 -7.89
C ARG A 411 -3.00 9.98 -9.41
N VAL A 412 -4.06 9.50 -10.07
CA VAL A 412 -4.17 9.56 -11.54
C VAL A 412 -4.03 10.99 -12.03
N LEU A 413 -4.81 11.91 -11.48
CA LEU A 413 -4.83 13.30 -11.94
C LEU A 413 -3.46 13.99 -11.75
N ARG A 414 -2.81 13.78 -10.59
CA ARG A 414 -1.45 14.30 -10.36
C ARG A 414 -0.41 13.69 -11.29
N THR A 415 -0.43 12.38 -11.47
CA THR A 415 0.53 11.70 -12.36
C THR A 415 0.35 12.18 -13.81
N VAL A 416 -0.89 12.39 -14.26
CA VAL A 416 -1.17 12.97 -15.58
C VAL A 416 -0.67 14.42 -15.68
N ALA A 417 -0.97 15.26 -14.69
CA ALA A 417 -0.55 16.67 -14.69
C ALA A 417 0.98 16.83 -14.66
N HIS A 418 1.65 16.01 -13.86
CA HIS A 418 3.10 15.96 -13.76
C HIS A 418 3.74 15.48 -15.07
N ALA A 419 3.25 14.37 -15.64
CA ALA A 419 3.80 13.81 -16.87
C ALA A 419 3.61 14.75 -18.07
N LEU A 420 2.55 15.57 -18.06
CA LEU A 420 2.30 16.62 -19.05
C LEU A 420 3.06 17.93 -18.79
N GLY A 421 3.77 18.06 -17.67
CA GLY A 421 4.49 19.28 -17.29
C GLY A 421 3.58 20.49 -17.06
N VAL A 422 2.31 20.26 -16.69
CA VAL A 422 1.32 21.33 -16.41
C VAL A 422 1.29 21.67 -14.91
N ASP A 423 2.08 20.95 -14.11
CA ASP A 423 2.39 21.26 -12.71
C ASP A 423 3.86 21.72 -12.60
N ASP A 424 4.11 22.82 -11.87
CA ASP A 424 5.45 23.31 -11.47
C ASP A 424 6.05 22.49 -10.29
N ALA A 425 5.51 21.31 -10.00
CA ALA A 425 6.00 20.43 -8.94
C ALA A 425 7.18 19.58 -9.46
N PRO A 426 8.32 19.51 -8.74
CA PRO A 426 9.46 18.73 -9.18
C PRO A 426 9.09 17.25 -9.28
N ALA A 427 9.64 16.59 -10.31
CA ALA A 427 9.64 15.14 -10.43
C ALA A 427 10.03 14.48 -9.11
N VAL A 428 9.32 13.40 -8.77
CA VAL A 428 9.56 12.56 -7.59
C VAL A 428 11.07 12.29 -7.49
N ALA A 429 11.76 13.07 -6.66
CA ALA A 429 13.17 12.94 -6.44
C ALA A 429 13.39 11.72 -5.55
N ASP A 430 13.97 10.66 -6.13
CA ASP A 430 14.52 9.53 -5.39
C ASP A 430 15.56 10.07 -4.40
N VAL A 431 15.34 9.84 -3.11
CA VAL A 431 16.39 9.98 -2.09
C VAL A 431 17.35 8.80 -2.26
N PRO A 432 18.68 9.02 -2.34
CA PRO A 432 19.65 7.95 -2.53
C PRO A 432 19.59 6.96 -1.37
N GLN A 433 19.51 5.68 -1.73
CA GLN A 433 19.48 4.57 -0.79
C GLN A 433 20.79 4.46 -0.02
N ALA A 434 20.70 4.30 1.31
CA ALA A 434 21.73 3.72 2.16
C ALA A 434 21.18 2.46 2.82
#